data_AF-A0A923XQB5-F1
#
_entry.id   AF-A0A923XQB5-F1
#
_cell.length_a   1.000
_cell.length_b   1.000
_cell.length_c   1.000
_cell.angle_alpha   90.00
_cell.angle_beta   90.00
_cell.angle_gamma   90.00
#
_symmetry.space_group_name_H-M   'P 1'
#
loop_
_entity.id
_entity.type
_entity.pdbx_description
1 polymer ?
#
loop_
_entity_poly.entity_id
_entity_poly.type
_entity_poly.pdbx_seq_one_letter_code
_entity_poly.pdbx_strand_id
1 'polypeptide(L)'
;MSIIIGIIGGFLSLVGGIYITEGSHFNIFAYWDLSAFVIVVVGTLFASMAMYSMIDIIMIPIFFLQCILPLPYKEGDIVDSFQRMADKVKGSGIPSLTSEIPSAFDDYMRRGVKLVISGTDSHAIKEIMHDEIEKMNKRHKQKLGIFNEMAGVSPTMGMIGTILALVLVLGNLEDTSKLGSSIAVALIATLYGVAVANLFFVPVAKKLDVKNEREILMKQMILEGLLAVQAGESSFLVGQRLKACVSEGLRSRIEGGKGSSKKKNDKHIEIATYMNAIDQEKAMAFLAEVKKSLETRDLGQDDAKNMLGELINEAEDKVIMKDFANEFMKSKASKKLPKGLKRKSAKKSKKSKRKAAVADDDE
;
A
#
# COMPACT_ATOMS: atom_id res chain seq x y z
N MET A 1 -5.13 -11.38 -0.70
CA MET A 1 -4.33 -11.95 -1.81
C MET A 1 -2.84 -12.02 -1.54
N SER A 2 -2.17 -10.95 -1.08
CA SER A 2 -0.70 -10.95 -0.93
C SER A 2 -0.15 -12.10 -0.06
N ILE A 3 -0.86 -12.49 1.00
CA ILE A 3 -0.45 -13.60 1.87
C ILE A 3 -0.48 -14.95 1.14
N ILE A 4 -1.52 -15.22 0.34
CA ILE A 4 -1.64 -16.48 -0.41
C ILE A 4 -0.49 -16.59 -1.41
N ILE A 5 -0.21 -15.51 -2.14
CA ILE A 5 0.89 -15.45 -3.10
C ILE A 5 2.24 -15.64 -2.38
N GLY A 6 2.41 -15.03 -1.21
CA GLY A 6 3.63 -15.19 -0.40
C GLY A 6 3.84 -16.62 0.10
N ILE A 7 2.80 -17.26 0.65
CA ILE A 7 2.86 -18.65 1.16
C ILE A 7 3.12 -19.62 -0.01
N ILE A 8 2.36 -19.49 -1.11
CA ILE A 8 2.53 -20.35 -2.29
C ILE A 8 3.91 -20.13 -2.93
N GLY A 9 4.36 -18.88 -3.06
CA GLY A 9 5.69 -18.56 -3.58
C GLY A 9 6.82 -19.12 -2.71
N GLY A 10 6.67 -19.05 -1.38
CA GLY A 10 7.60 -19.65 -0.43
C GLY A 10 7.66 -21.18 -0.60
N PHE A 11 6.51 -21.84 -0.68
CA PHE A 11 6.45 -23.29 -0.90
C PHE A 11 7.03 -23.70 -2.27
N LEU A 12 6.69 -22.97 -3.34
CA LEU A 12 7.26 -23.19 -4.67
C LEU A 12 8.77 -22.98 -4.71
N SER A 13 9.31 -22.06 -3.91
CA SER A 13 10.77 -21.87 -3.82
C SER A 13 11.48 -23.06 -3.19
N LEU A 14 10.88 -23.70 -2.18
CA LEU A 14 11.41 -24.94 -1.60
C LEU A 14 11.37 -26.09 -2.61
N VAL A 15 10.21 -26.29 -3.26
CA VAL A 15 10.05 -27.34 -4.28
C VAL A 15 10.98 -27.10 -5.47
N GLY A 16 11.12 -25.85 -5.91
CA GLY A 16 12.04 -25.46 -6.97
C GLY A 16 13.51 -25.71 -6.59
N GLY A 17 13.89 -25.46 -5.34
CA GLY A 17 15.22 -25.77 -4.83
C GLY A 17 15.53 -27.27 -4.87
N ILE A 18 14.56 -28.11 -4.49
CA ILE A 18 14.66 -29.57 -4.60
C ILE A 18 14.79 -29.98 -6.07
N TYR A 19 13.95 -29.43 -6.95
CA TYR A 19 13.99 -29.72 -8.39
C TYR A 19 15.34 -29.39 -9.02
N ILE A 20 15.93 -28.25 -8.67
CA ILE A 20 17.25 -27.84 -9.17
C ILE A 20 18.36 -28.78 -8.67
N THR A 21 18.24 -29.29 -7.45
CA THR A 21 19.26 -30.16 -6.83
C THR A 21 19.20 -31.59 -7.35
N GLU A 22 18.00 -32.16 -7.52
CA GLU A 22 17.82 -33.55 -7.99
C GLU A 22 17.80 -33.70 -9.52
N GLY A 23 17.61 -32.62 -10.27
CA GLY A 23 17.64 -32.64 -11.73
C GLY A 23 16.59 -33.57 -12.35
N SER A 24 17.02 -34.57 -13.13
CA SER A 24 16.14 -35.49 -13.88
C SER A 24 15.47 -36.58 -13.05
N HIS A 25 15.83 -36.74 -11.77
CA HIS A 25 15.26 -37.74 -10.86
C HIS A 25 14.41 -37.08 -9.76
N PHE A 26 13.46 -36.22 -10.16
CA PHE A 26 12.59 -35.52 -9.23
C PHE A 26 11.65 -36.49 -8.49
N ASN A 27 12.03 -36.88 -7.27
CA ASN A 27 11.22 -37.76 -6.43
C ASN A 27 10.72 -36.97 -5.22
N ILE A 28 9.68 -36.17 -5.42
CA ILE A 28 9.05 -35.39 -4.33
C ILE A 28 8.59 -36.28 -3.16
N PHE A 29 8.24 -37.54 -3.45
CA PHE A 29 7.83 -38.51 -2.46
C PHE A 29 8.95 -38.89 -1.47
N ALA A 30 10.22 -38.67 -1.82
CA ALA A 30 11.34 -38.93 -0.91
C ALA A 30 11.38 -37.96 0.29
N TYR A 31 10.84 -36.75 0.12
CA TYR A 31 10.74 -35.74 1.17
C TYR A 31 9.46 -35.87 1.99
N TRP A 32 8.54 -36.74 1.58
CA TRP A 32 7.28 -36.96 2.27
C TRP A 32 7.40 -38.14 3.25
N ASP A 33 7.62 -37.82 4.52
CA ASP A 33 7.54 -38.81 5.59
C ASP A 33 6.34 -38.55 6.52
N LEU A 34 5.51 -39.58 6.70
CA LEU A 34 4.30 -39.50 7.53
C LEU A 34 4.65 -39.37 9.03
N SER A 35 5.72 -40.04 9.48
CA SER A 35 6.12 -40.01 10.90
C SER A 35 6.60 -38.63 11.29
N ALA A 36 7.46 -38.01 10.48
CA ALA A 36 7.92 -36.65 10.65
C ALA A 36 6.76 -35.64 10.64
N PHE A 37 5.80 -35.80 9.73
CA PHE A 37 4.61 -34.94 9.67
C PHE A 37 3.78 -35.02 10.95
N VAL A 38 3.53 -36.23 11.46
CA VAL A 38 2.77 -36.44 12.69
C VAL A 38 3.50 -35.80 13.88
N ILE A 39 4.80 -36.05 14.04
CA ILE A 39 5.58 -35.49 15.15
C ILE A 39 5.49 -33.97 15.16
N VAL A 40 5.69 -33.33 14.00
CA VAL A 40 5.72 -31.87 13.92
C VAL A 40 4.32 -31.27 13.98
N VAL A 41 3.41 -31.65 13.08
CA VAL A 41 2.12 -30.96 12.94
C VAL A 41 1.17 -31.33 14.08
N VAL A 42 1.04 -32.62 14.36
CA VAL A 42 0.17 -33.09 15.45
C VAL A 42 0.77 -32.71 16.80
N GLY A 43 2.09 -32.86 16.97
CA GLY A 43 2.79 -32.42 18.19
C GLY A 43 2.64 -30.93 18.45
N THR A 44 2.78 -30.08 17.42
CA THR A 44 2.57 -28.62 17.56
C THR A 44 1.12 -28.30 17.92
N LEU A 45 0.15 -28.97 17.31
CA LEU A 45 -1.27 -28.76 17.60
C LEU A 45 -1.58 -29.09 19.07
N PHE A 46 -1.17 -30.26 19.56
CA PHE A 46 -1.42 -30.67 20.94
C PHE A 46 -0.63 -29.84 21.97
N ALA A 47 0.61 -29.47 21.66
CA ALA A 47 1.36 -28.54 22.51
C ALA A 47 0.66 -27.17 22.60
N SER A 48 0.06 -26.70 21.51
CA SER A 48 -0.72 -25.46 21.51
C SER A 48 -2.02 -25.59 22.29
N MET A 49 -2.66 -26.77 22.26
CA MET A 49 -3.84 -27.08 23.10
C MET A 49 -3.51 -27.13 24.60
N ALA A 50 -2.26 -27.38 24.98
CA ALA A 50 -1.83 -27.28 26.37
C ALA A 50 -1.66 -25.82 26.83
N MET A 51 -1.41 -24.89 25.89
CA MET A 51 -1.21 -23.47 26.17
C MET A 51 -2.51 -22.65 26.06
N TYR A 52 -3.42 -23.04 25.17
CA TYR A 52 -4.64 -22.30 24.83
C TYR A 52 -5.89 -23.16 24.95
N SER A 53 -7.05 -22.50 25.04
CA SER A 53 -8.34 -23.19 25.06
C SER A 53 -8.58 -23.99 23.77
N MET A 54 -9.15 -25.19 23.91
CA MET A 54 -9.52 -26.07 22.80
C MET A 54 -10.36 -25.37 21.73
N ILE A 55 -11.26 -24.48 22.16
CA ILE A 55 -12.15 -23.72 21.28
C ILE A 55 -11.33 -22.82 20.35
N ASP A 56 -10.30 -22.16 20.88
CA ASP A 56 -9.48 -21.24 20.09
C ASP A 56 -8.64 -21.98 19.06
N ILE A 57 -8.15 -23.18 19.39
CA ILE A 57 -7.41 -24.05 18.47
C ILE A 57 -8.30 -24.55 17.33
N ILE A 58 -9.53 -24.99 17.63
CA ILE A 58 -10.49 -25.42 16.60
C ILE A 58 -10.88 -24.26 15.68
N MET A 59 -10.81 -23.01 16.16
CA MET A 59 -11.11 -21.81 15.37
C MET A 59 -9.94 -21.29 14.50
N ILE A 60 -8.75 -21.90 14.56
CA ILE A 60 -7.60 -21.50 13.73
C ILE A 60 -7.94 -21.36 12.24
N PRO A 61 -8.67 -22.29 11.59
CA PRO A 61 -9.02 -22.15 10.17
C PRO A 61 -9.87 -20.90 9.88
N ILE A 62 -10.76 -20.54 10.82
CA ILE A 62 -11.61 -19.35 10.70
C ILE A 62 -10.76 -18.08 10.84
N PHE A 63 -9.81 -18.06 11.79
CA PHE A 63 -8.89 -16.93 11.94
C PHE A 63 -7.96 -16.77 10.73
N PHE A 64 -7.53 -17.88 10.13
CA PHE A 64 -6.79 -17.85 8.87
C PHE A 64 -7.64 -17.26 7.73
N LEU A 65 -8.92 -17.63 7.63
CA LEU A 65 -9.81 -17.03 6.62
C LEU A 65 -10.00 -15.52 6.85
N GLN A 66 -10.12 -15.09 8.11
CA GLN A 66 -10.17 -13.67 8.48
C GLN A 66 -8.90 -12.90 8.08
N CYS A 67 -7.75 -13.57 8.02
CA CYS A 67 -6.49 -12.97 7.55
C CYS A 67 -6.55 -12.61 6.05
N ILE A 68 -7.27 -13.40 5.25
CA ILE A 68 -7.40 -13.22 3.80
C ILE A 68 -8.46 -12.17 3.45
N LEU A 69 -9.53 -12.11 4.24
CA LEU A 69 -10.65 -11.19 4.00
C LEU A 69 -10.23 -9.72 4.17
N PRO A 70 -10.64 -8.82 3.26
CA PRO A 70 -10.38 -7.39 3.42
C PRO A 70 -11.15 -6.81 4.62
N LEU A 71 -10.72 -5.64 5.09
CA LEU A 71 -11.53 -4.85 6.02
C LEU A 71 -12.76 -4.29 5.29
N PRO A 72 -13.91 -4.13 5.97
CA PRO A 72 -15.19 -3.82 5.34
C PRO A 72 -15.27 -2.40 4.72
N TYR A 73 -14.47 -1.45 5.20
CA TYR A 73 -14.49 -0.06 4.74
C TYR A 73 -13.07 0.53 4.69
N LYS A 74 -12.91 1.63 3.95
CA LYS A 74 -11.64 2.35 3.82
C LYS A 74 -11.62 3.61 4.68
N GLU A 75 -10.42 4.09 4.97
CA GLU A 75 -10.18 5.28 5.79
C GLU A 75 -10.80 6.54 5.15
N GLY A 76 -10.81 6.63 3.82
CA GLY A 76 -11.45 7.73 3.09
C GLY A 76 -12.98 7.77 3.24
N ASP A 77 -13.62 6.60 3.35
CA ASP A 77 -15.07 6.50 3.51
C ASP A 77 -15.50 7.02 4.89
N ILE A 78 -14.65 6.81 5.91
CA ILE A 78 -14.83 7.34 7.27
C ILE A 78 -14.81 8.88 7.23
N VAL A 79 -13.79 9.48 6.60
CA VAL A 79 -13.67 10.94 6.48
C VAL A 79 -14.91 11.52 5.82
N ASP A 80 -15.31 10.97 4.68
CA ASP A 80 -16.46 11.44 3.93
C ASP A 80 -17.77 11.35 4.73
N SER A 81 -17.96 10.27 5.50
CA SER A 81 -19.12 10.11 6.38
C SER A 81 -19.14 11.14 7.50
N PHE A 82 -18.01 11.39 8.18
CA PHE A 82 -17.93 12.39 9.25
C PHE A 82 -18.05 13.83 8.76
N GLN A 83 -17.59 14.13 7.55
CA GLN A 83 -17.84 15.41 6.90
C GLN A 83 -19.34 15.63 6.66
N ARG A 84 -20.04 14.64 6.09
CA ARG A 84 -21.50 14.70 5.90
C ARG A 84 -22.26 14.85 7.20
N MET A 85 -21.86 14.12 8.25
CA MET A 85 -22.46 14.24 9.58
C MET A 85 -22.25 15.64 10.18
N ALA A 86 -21.05 16.21 10.06
CA ALA A 86 -20.76 17.57 10.53
C ALA A 86 -21.62 18.63 9.83
N ASP A 87 -21.80 18.53 8.50
CA ASP A 87 -22.65 19.46 7.74
C ASP A 87 -24.12 19.37 8.17
N LYS A 88 -24.63 18.16 8.40
CA LYS A 88 -25.99 17.93 8.92
C LYS A 88 -26.19 18.51 10.31
N VAL A 89 -25.25 18.28 11.22
CA VAL A 89 -25.32 18.79 12.60
C VAL A 89 -25.30 20.32 12.61
N LYS A 90 -24.52 20.96 11.74
CA LYS A 90 -24.53 22.43 11.60
C LYS A 90 -25.85 22.99 11.07
N GLY A 91 -26.47 22.32 10.11
CA GLY A 91 -27.73 22.79 9.51
C GLY A 91 -28.97 22.49 10.34
N SER A 92 -29.03 21.32 10.97
CA SER A 92 -30.26 20.78 11.58
C SER A 92 -30.07 20.30 13.03
N GLY A 93 -28.90 20.52 13.63
CA GLY A 93 -28.58 20.13 15.00
C GLY A 93 -28.29 18.63 15.16
N ILE A 94 -27.88 18.23 16.37
CA ILE A 94 -27.53 16.84 16.72
C ILE A 94 -28.64 15.82 16.42
N PRO A 95 -29.95 16.10 16.64
CA PRO A 95 -31.00 15.10 16.37
C PRO A 95 -31.04 14.59 14.91
N SER A 96 -30.52 15.39 13.96
CA SER A 96 -30.44 15.03 12.55
C SER A 96 -29.54 13.82 12.27
N LEU A 97 -28.60 13.51 13.18
CA LEU A 97 -27.72 12.33 13.13
C LEU A 97 -28.49 11.00 13.16
N THR A 98 -29.74 11.00 13.64
CA THR A 98 -30.59 9.79 13.64
C THR A 98 -30.74 9.21 12.23
N SER A 99 -30.75 10.07 11.21
CA SER A 99 -30.80 9.67 9.79
C SER A 99 -29.54 8.95 9.29
N GLU A 100 -28.42 9.06 10.01
CA GLU A 100 -27.12 8.45 9.66
C GLU A 100 -26.84 7.14 10.43
N ILE A 101 -27.71 6.72 11.34
CA ILE A 101 -27.59 5.43 12.03
C ILE A 101 -27.61 4.24 11.04
N PRO A 102 -28.48 4.22 10.00
CA PRO A 102 -28.50 3.13 9.02
C PRO A 102 -27.28 3.10 8.09
N SER A 103 -26.64 4.25 7.85
CA SER A 103 -25.46 4.40 6.99
C SER A 103 -24.14 4.13 7.72
N ALA A 104 -24.18 3.87 9.03
CA ALA A 104 -23.00 3.51 9.82
C ALA A 104 -22.35 2.22 9.30
N PHE A 105 -21.03 2.26 9.13
CA PHE A 105 -20.26 1.15 8.54
C PHE A 105 -20.20 -0.11 9.41
N ASP A 106 -20.22 0.07 10.73
CA ASP A 106 -20.19 -1.01 11.70
C ASP A 106 -20.98 -0.67 12.98
N ASP A 107 -21.14 -1.67 13.83
CA ASP A 107 -21.85 -1.51 15.11
C ASP A 107 -21.11 -0.60 16.10
N TYR A 108 -19.79 -0.38 15.90
CA TYR A 108 -19.01 0.53 16.72
C TYR A 108 -19.38 1.99 16.43
N MET A 109 -19.35 2.39 15.15
CA MET A 109 -19.80 3.69 14.68
C MET A 109 -21.28 3.93 15.03
N ARG A 110 -22.13 2.92 14.83
CA ARG A 110 -23.57 3.00 15.15
C ARG A 110 -23.81 3.30 16.63
N ARG A 111 -23.06 2.66 17.52
CA ARG A 111 -23.14 2.91 18.97
C ARG A 111 -22.63 4.30 19.33
N GLY A 112 -21.51 4.72 18.75
CA GLY A 112 -20.98 6.07 18.93
C GLY A 112 -22.00 7.16 18.57
N VAL A 113 -22.61 7.06 17.38
CA VAL A 113 -23.64 8.02 16.93
C VAL A 113 -24.83 8.05 17.89
N LYS A 114 -25.28 6.89 18.40
CA LYS A 114 -26.35 6.82 19.40
C LYS A 114 -25.98 7.54 20.70
N LEU A 115 -24.76 7.36 21.20
CA LEU A 115 -24.30 8.03 22.44
C LEU A 115 -24.29 9.56 22.29
N VAL A 116 -23.90 10.08 21.12
CA VAL A 116 -23.96 11.51 20.82
C VAL A 116 -25.40 12.03 20.78
N ILE A 117 -26.31 11.29 20.13
CA ILE A 117 -27.74 11.66 20.07
C ILE A 117 -28.37 11.66 21.46
N SER A 118 -27.97 10.72 22.32
CA SER A 118 -28.41 10.64 23.71
C SER A 118 -27.87 11.77 24.61
N GLY A 119 -27.03 12.67 24.08
CA GLY A 119 -26.48 13.79 24.85
C GLY A 119 -25.48 13.36 25.93
N THR A 120 -24.81 12.21 25.74
CA THR A 120 -23.78 11.75 26.67
C THR A 120 -22.58 12.69 26.64
N ASP A 121 -21.95 12.93 27.79
CA ASP A 121 -20.77 13.79 27.87
C ASP A 121 -19.60 13.29 27.00
N SER A 122 -18.82 14.22 26.47
CA SER A 122 -17.69 13.94 25.57
C SER A 122 -16.64 13.04 26.22
N HIS A 123 -16.36 13.22 27.52
CA HIS A 123 -15.42 12.38 28.26
C HIS A 123 -15.94 10.95 28.40
N ALA A 124 -17.21 10.80 28.76
CA ALA A 124 -17.84 9.49 28.92
C ALA A 124 -17.90 8.73 27.58
N ILE A 125 -18.21 9.41 26.47
CA ILE A 125 -18.15 8.81 25.13
C ILE A 125 -16.73 8.33 24.83
N LYS A 126 -15.72 9.17 25.08
CA LYS A 126 -14.32 8.83 24.84
C LYS A 126 -13.91 7.60 25.63
N GLU A 127 -14.23 7.54 26.91
CA GLU A 127 -13.89 6.43 27.79
C GLU A 127 -14.54 5.12 27.32
N ILE A 128 -15.87 5.10 27.14
CA ILE A 128 -16.61 3.91 26.70
C ILE A 128 -16.10 3.38 25.36
N MET A 129 -15.92 4.28 24.39
CA MET A 129 -15.51 3.93 23.04
C MET A 129 -14.05 3.52 22.97
N HIS A 130 -13.16 4.15 23.76
CA HIS A 130 -11.75 3.78 23.84
C HIS A 130 -11.55 2.42 24.52
N ASP A 131 -12.25 2.17 25.63
CA ASP A 131 -12.25 0.89 26.34
C ASP A 131 -12.64 -0.27 25.43
N GLU A 132 -13.60 -0.04 24.53
CA GLU A 132 -13.99 -1.04 23.56
C GLU A 132 -12.88 -1.32 22.53
N ILE A 133 -12.15 -0.30 22.07
CA ILE A 133 -10.97 -0.47 21.21
C ILE A 133 -9.93 -1.31 21.94
N GLU A 134 -9.65 -1.00 23.22
CA GLU A 134 -8.65 -1.72 24.01
C GLU A 134 -9.04 -3.20 24.22
N LYS A 135 -10.29 -3.46 24.61
CA LYS A 135 -10.81 -4.83 24.77
C LYS A 135 -10.76 -5.62 23.46
N MET A 136 -11.09 -4.97 22.34
CA MET A 136 -11.01 -5.58 21.01
C MET A 136 -9.56 -5.91 20.63
N ASN A 137 -8.62 -4.97 20.83
CA ASN A 137 -7.19 -5.18 20.62
C ASN A 137 -6.67 -6.34 21.47
N LYS A 138 -7.01 -6.39 22.77
CA LYS A 138 -6.60 -7.47 23.67
C LYS A 138 -7.10 -8.84 23.18
N ARG A 139 -8.37 -8.93 22.76
CA ARG A 139 -8.96 -10.15 22.19
C ARG A 139 -8.26 -10.57 20.89
N HIS A 140 -7.93 -9.63 20.01
CA HIS A 140 -7.19 -9.93 18.78
C HIS A 140 -5.75 -10.38 19.07
N LYS A 141 -5.06 -9.72 20.00
CA LYS A 141 -3.71 -10.10 20.44
C LYS A 141 -3.65 -11.48 21.08
N GLN A 142 -4.67 -11.89 21.82
CA GLN A 142 -4.76 -13.27 22.34
C GLN A 142 -4.83 -14.30 21.20
N LYS A 143 -5.69 -14.07 20.20
CA LYS A 143 -5.82 -14.96 19.03
C LYS A 143 -4.56 -14.98 18.17
N LEU A 144 -3.90 -13.84 18.04
CA LEU A 144 -2.59 -13.69 17.40
C LEU A 144 -1.49 -14.46 18.13
N GLY A 145 -1.53 -14.44 19.46
CA GLY A 145 -0.59 -15.15 20.33
C GLY A 145 -0.49 -16.63 19.97
N ILE A 146 -1.62 -17.27 19.67
CA ILE A 146 -1.67 -18.69 19.28
C ILE A 146 -0.73 -18.98 18.09
N PHE A 147 -0.77 -18.15 17.04
CA PHE A 147 0.10 -18.34 15.88
C PHE A 147 1.57 -18.07 16.20
N ASN A 148 1.88 -17.12 17.09
CA ASN A 148 3.25 -16.87 17.52
C ASN A 148 3.80 -18.04 18.34
N GLU A 149 3.00 -18.60 19.25
CA GLU A 149 3.41 -19.77 20.02
C GLU A 149 3.56 -21.00 19.12
N MET A 150 2.62 -21.24 18.19
CA MET A 150 2.76 -22.30 17.18
C MET A 150 4.02 -22.14 16.33
N ALA A 151 4.38 -20.91 15.95
CA ALA A 151 5.62 -20.62 15.26
C ALA A 151 6.87 -20.93 16.10
N GLY A 152 6.81 -20.72 17.42
CA GLY A 152 7.89 -21.06 18.35
C GLY A 152 8.01 -22.56 18.63
N VAL A 153 6.87 -23.26 18.74
CA VAL A 153 6.80 -24.69 19.08
C VAL A 153 7.09 -25.59 17.88
N SER A 154 6.74 -25.17 16.66
CA SER A 154 6.90 -26.04 15.49
C SER A 154 8.37 -26.44 15.20
N PRO A 155 9.36 -25.54 15.27
CA PRO A 155 10.77 -25.92 15.11
C PRO A 155 11.28 -26.80 16.25
N THR A 156 10.80 -26.60 17.48
CA THR A 156 11.22 -27.41 18.64
C THR A 156 10.66 -28.83 18.54
N MET A 157 9.43 -29.00 18.03
CA MET A 157 8.90 -30.33 17.67
C MET A 157 9.72 -31.01 16.58
N GLY A 158 10.24 -30.25 15.61
CA GLY A 158 11.21 -30.75 14.63
C GLY A 158 12.49 -31.28 15.29
N MET A 159 13.06 -30.54 16.24
CA MET A 159 14.21 -31.00 17.02
C MET A 159 13.90 -32.25 17.85
N ILE A 160 12.72 -32.36 18.47
CA ILE A 160 12.30 -33.58 19.17
C ILE A 160 12.25 -34.76 18.19
N GLY A 161 11.74 -34.56 16.97
CA GLY A 161 11.76 -35.56 15.91
C GLY A 161 13.17 -36.04 15.56
N THR A 162 14.17 -35.15 15.53
CA THR A 162 15.56 -35.56 15.32
C THR A 162 16.08 -36.46 16.43
N ILE A 163 15.77 -36.13 17.69
CA ILE A 163 16.20 -36.92 18.85
C ILE A 163 15.58 -38.31 18.80
N LEU A 164 14.27 -38.42 18.51
CA LEU A 164 13.58 -39.70 18.38
C LEU A 164 14.19 -40.57 17.27
N ALA A 165 14.49 -39.96 16.12
CA ALA A 165 15.12 -40.65 15.01
C ALA A 165 16.55 -41.12 15.33
N LEU A 166 17.34 -40.31 16.04
CA LEU A 166 18.68 -40.70 16.50
C LEU A 166 18.65 -41.88 17.48
N VAL A 167 17.66 -41.92 18.39
CA VAL A 167 17.49 -43.06 19.29
C VAL A 167 17.21 -44.36 18.51
N LEU A 168 16.39 -44.28 17.45
CA LEU A 168 16.11 -45.44 16.59
C LEU A 168 17.36 -45.91 15.82
N VAL A 169 18.15 -44.95 15.31
CA VAL A 169 19.43 -45.23 14.64
C VAL A 169 20.40 -45.97 15.58
N LEU A 170 20.60 -45.44 16.79
CA LEU A 170 21.52 -46.02 17.76
C LEU A 170 21.04 -47.39 18.29
N GLY A 171 19.73 -47.63 18.30
CA GLY A 171 19.15 -48.90 18.70
C GLY A 171 19.29 -50.02 17.66
N ASN A 172 19.67 -49.72 16.41
CA ASN A 172 19.70 -50.72 15.33
C ASN A 172 20.82 -50.46 14.30
N LEU A 173 22.07 -50.39 14.79
CA LEU A 173 23.25 -50.07 13.99
C LEU A 173 23.65 -51.17 12.99
N GLU A 174 23.13 -52.38 13.14
CA GLU A 174 23.48 -53.53 12.30
C GLU A 174 22.77 -53.50 10.94
N ASP A 175 21.63 -52.80 10.82
CA ASP A 175 20.84 -52.71 9.58
C ASP A 175 21.06 -51.38 8.86
N THR A 176 22.04 -51.38 7.95
CA THR A 176 22.40 -50.21 7.12
C THR A 176 21.24 -49.65 6.28
N SER A 177 20.25 -50.48 5.93
CA SER A 177 19.09 -50.05 5.14
C SER A 177 18.13 -49.18 5.97
N LYS A 178 17.90 -49.54 7.24
CA LYS A 178 17.07 -48.77 8.18
C LYS A 178 17.77 -47.52 8.68
N LEU A 179 19.10 -47.58 8.79
CA LEU A 179 19.93 -46.45 9.20
C LEU A 179 19.69 -45.21 8.32
N GLY A 180 19.76 -45.38 6.99
CA GLY A 180 19.54 -44.28 6.05
C GLY A 180 18.13 -43.71 6.13
N SER A 181 17.11 -44.57 6.24
CA SER A 181 15.72 -44.15 6.38
C SER A 181 15.50 -43.34 7.67
N SER A 182 16.02 -43.78 8.81
CA SER A 182 15.82 -43.07 10.08
C SER A 182 16.52 -41.71 10.10
N ILE A 183 17.71 -41.58 9.51
CA ILE A 183 18.39 -40.29 9.37
C ILE A 183 17.59 -39.34 8.47
N ALA A 184 17.00 -39.85 7.37
CA ALA A 184 16.14 -39.05 6.50
C ALA A 184 14.92 -38.50 7.26
N VAL A 185 14.25 -39.32 8.08
CA VAL A 185 13.11 -38.88 8.92
C VAL A 185 13.53 -37.75 9.87
N ALA A 186 14.72 -37.83 10.48
CA ALA A 186 15.24 -36.78 11.36
C ALA A 186 15.34 -35.42 10.65
N LEU A 187 15.96 -35.42 9.47
CA LEU A 187 16.18 -34.20 8.68
C LEU A 187 14.86 -33.65 8.14
N ILE A 188 13.95 -34.51 7.69
CA ILE A 188 12.62 -34.12 7.22
C ILE A 188 11.79 -33.52 8.35
N ALA A 189 11.86 -34.07 9.58
CA ALA A 189 11.18 -33.49 10.74
C ALA A 189 11.67 -32.06 11.04
N THR A 190 12.99 -31.82 10.96
CA THR A 190 13.56 -30.47 11.12
C THR A 190 13.08 -29.52 10.02
N LEU A 191 13.11 -29.99 8.77
CA LEU A 191 12.64 -29.23 7.62
C LEU A 191 11.17 -28.83 7.81
N TYR A 192 10.31 -29.77 8.20
CA TYR A 192 8.89 -29.51 8.44
C TYR A 192 8.66 -28.51 9.56
N GLY A 193 9.37 -28.64 10.69
CA GLY A 193 9.24 -27.70 11.82
C GLY A 193 9.58 -26.27 11.42
N VAL A 194 10.73 -26.07 10.77
CA VAL A 194 11.19 -24.74 10.35
C VAL A 194 10.33 -24.19 9.21
N ALA A 195 9.94 -25.04 8.24
CA ALA A 195 9.12 -24.63 7.11
C ALA A 195 7.72 -24.19 7.55
N VAL A 196 7.03 -24.99 8.36
CA VAL A 196 5.67 -24.65 8.83
C VAL A 196 5.69 -23.39 9.70
N ALA A 197 6.68 -23.24 10.58
CA ALA A 197 6.84 -22.03 11.38
C ALA A 197 6.97 -20.77 10.51
N ASN A 198 7.93 -20.77 9.58
CA ASN A 198 8.33 -19.55 8.87
C ASN A 198 7.52 -19.28 7.60
N LEU A 199 7.00 -20.32 6.94
CA LEU A 199 6.17 -20.15 5.74
C LEU A 199 4.70 -19.97 6.07
N PHE A 200 4.22 -20.44 7.23
CA PHE A 200 2.81 -20.40 7.56
C PHE A 200 2.52 -19.59 8.83
N PHE A 201 2.98 -20.02 10.01
CA PHE A 201 2.56 -19.40 11.27
C PHE A 201 3.04 -17.96 11.43
N VAL A 202 4.33 -17.67 11.20
CA VAL A 202 4.88 -16.30 11.32
C VAL A 202 4.21 -15.30 10.37
N PRO A 203 4.09 -15.59 9.05
CA PRO A 203 3.43 -14.67 8.13
C PRO A 203 1.96 -14.42 8.48
N VAL A 204 1.24 -15.46 8.92
CA VAL A 204 -0.17 -15.33 9.33
C VAL A 204 -0.30 -14.45 10.57
N ALA A 205 0.53 -14.67 11.60
CA ALA A 205 0.55 -13.86 12.81
C ALA A 205 0.82 -12.38 12.47
N LYS A 206 1.87 -12.11 11.70
CA LYS A 206 2.21 -10.72 11.30
C LYS A 206 1.13 -10.07 10.45
N LYS A 207 0.48 -10.81 9.56
CA LYS A 207 -0.56 -10.25 8.70
C LYS A 207 -1.81 -9.88 9.50
N LEU A 208 -2.22 -10.72 10.45
CA LEU A 208 -3.33 -10.44 11.35
C LEU A 208 -3.01 -9.25 12.28
N ASP A 209 -1.76 -9.10 12.72
CA ASP A 209 -1.32 -7.99 13.58
C ASP A 209 -1.42 -6.65 12.84
N VAL A 210 -0.89 -6.58 11.62
CA VAL A 210 -1.06 -5.40 10.74
C VAL A 210 -2.53 -5.10 10.45
N LYS A 211 -3.39 -6.12 10.37
CA LYS A 211 -4.83 -5.92 10.18
C LYS A 211 -5.49 -5.36 11.45
N ASN A 212 -5.11 -5.86 12.63
CA ASN A 212 -5.57 -5.35 13.91
C ASN A 212 -5.16 -3.89 14.12
N GLU A 213 -3.91 -3.52 13.82
CA GLU A 213 -3.45 -2.13 13.88
C GLU A 213 -4.28 -1.20 12.99
N ARG A 214 -4.62 -1.63 11.77
CA ARG A 214 -5.50 -0.86 10.88
C ARG A 214 -6.91 -0.73 11.42
N GLU A 215 -7.48 -1.79 12.00
CA GLU A 215 -8.80 -1.72 12.62
C GLU A 215 -8.81 -0.76 13.82
N ILE A 216 -7.76 -0.78 14.65
CA ILE A 216 -7.59 0.17 15.76
C ILE A 216 -7.55 1.59 15.22
N LEU A 217 -6.74 1.86 14.19
CA LEU A 217 -6.63 3.17 13.58
C LEU A 217 -7.99 3.66 13.05
N MET A 218 -8.72 2.81 12.33
CA MET A 218 -10.06 3.13 11.81
C MET A 218 -11.05 3.47 12.93
N LYS A 219 -11.05 2.72 14.04
CA LYS A 219 -11.94 3.01 15.18
C LYS A 219 -11.52 4.25 15.97
N GLN A 220 -10.23 4.53 16.07
CA GLN A 220 -9.72 5.79 16.63
C GLN A 220 -10.16 6.98 15.76
N MET A 221 -10.11 6.87 14.43
CA MET A 221 -10.65 7.90 13.54
C MET A 221 -12.16 8.10 13.74
N ILE A 222 -12.92 7.00 13.89
CA ILE A 222 -14.35 7.08 14.18
C ILE A 222 -14.60 7.81 15.50
N LEU A 223 -13.84 7.50 16.55
CA LEU A 223 -13.93 8.16 17.84
C LEU A 223 -13.63 9.65 17.74
N GLU A 224 -12.52 10.03 17.12
CA GLU A 224 -12.13 11.43 16.97
C GLU A 224 -13.14 12.23 16.14
N GLY A 225 -13.66 11.61 15.06
CA GLY A 225 -14.70 12.20 14.23
C GLY A 225 -15.99 12.42 15.01
N LEU A 226 -16.36 11.48 15.87
CA LEU A 226 -17.55 11.58 16.71
C LEU A 226 -17.46 12.73 17.71
N LEU A 227 -16.30 12.87 18.38
CA LEU A 227 -16.04 13.96 19.31
C LEU A 227 -16.02 15.31 18.60
N ALA A 228 -15.44 15.39 17.39
CA ALA A 228 -15.41 16.63 16.61
C ALA A 228 -16.80 17.05 16.11
N VAL A 229 -17.63 16.09 15.69
CA VAL A 229 -19.04 16.34 15.33
C VAL A 229 -19.85 16.78 16.54
N GLN A 230 -19.65 16.15 17.71
CA GLN A 230 -20.30 16.55 18.96
C GLN A 230 -19.92 17.98 19.38
N ALA A 231 -18.66 18.37 19.18
CA ALA A 231 -18.17 19.72 19.45
C ALA A 231 -18.69 20.77 18.45
N GLY A 232 -19.41 20.37 17.39
CA GLY A 232 -19.95 21.29 16.39
C GLY A 232 -18.90 21.85 15.43
N GLU A 233 -17.77 21.16 15.25
CA GLU A 233 -16.72 21.59 14.32
C GLU A 233 -17.21 21.66 12.87
N SER A 234 -16.54 22.46 12.03
CA SER A 234 -16.85 22.52 10.59
C SER A 234 -16.44 21.22 9.87
N SER A 235 -17.21 20.81 8.86
CA SER A 235 -16.89 19.67 7.99
C SER A 235 -15.46 19.73 7.40
N PHE A 236 -14.98 20.94 7.10
CA PHE A 236 -13.58 21.14 6.69
C PHE A 236 -12.59 20.78 7.82
N LEU A 237 -12.82 21.26 9.04
CA LEU A 237 -11.95 21.01 10.19
C LEU A 237 -11.98 19.54 10.62
N VAL A 238 -13.16 18.92 10.67
CA VAL A 238 -13.32 17.48 10.93
C VAL A 238 -12.52 16.67 9.91
N GLY A 239 -12.61 17.02 8.63
CA GLY A 239 -11.84 16.36 7.58
C GLY A 239 -10.32 16.53 7.73
N GLN A 240 -9.84 17.71 8.10
CA GLN A 240 -8.42 17.96 8.40
C GLN A 240 -7.93 17.13 9.58
N ARG A 241 -8.71 17.10 10.67
CA ARG A 241 -8.41 16.37 11.91
C ARG A 241 -8.31 14.87 11.66
N LEU A 242 -9.28 14.29 10.96
CA LEU A 242 -9.26 12.87 10.60
C LEU A 242 -8.13 12.51 9.63
N LYS A 243 -7.79 13.40 8.69
CA LYS A 243 -6.64 13.22 7.81
C LYS A 243 -5.31 13.31 8.55
N ALA A 244 -5.23 14.07 9.63
CA ALA A 244 -4.03 14.16 10.46
C ALA A 244 -3.77 12.86 11.26
N CYS A 245 -4.81 12.08 11.57
CA CYS A 245 -4.67 10.75 12.18
C CYS A 245 -4.06 9.71 11.23
N VAL A 246 -3.98 10.01 9.93
CA VAL A 246 -3.59 9.07 8.89
C VAL A 246 -2.18 9.38 8.39
N SER A 247 -1.37 8.35 8.11
CA SER A 247 -0.01 8.53 7.58
C SER A 247 -0.01 9.34 6.27
N GLU A 248 1.04 10.13 6.04
CA GLU A 248 1.15 11.04 4.89
C GLU A 248 0.97 10.32 3.53
N GLY A 249 1.47 9.09 3.44
CA GLY A 249 1.27 8.23 2.27
C GLY A 249 -0.20 7.82 2.05
N LEU A 250 -0.99 7.65 3.10
CA LEU A 250 -2.42 7.35 3.01
C LEU A 250 -3.26 8.62 2.87
N ARG A 251 -2.83 9.76 3.45
CA ARG A 251 -3.40 11.10 3.21
C ARG A 251 -3.34 11.48 1.73
N SER A 252 -2.20 11.25 1.07
CA SER A 252 -2.05 11.47 -0.37
C SER A 252 -2.96 10.56 -1.22
N ARG A 253 -3.28 9.34 -0.75
CA ARG A 253 -4.22 8.42 -1.41
C ARG A 253 -5.68 8.84 -1.23
N ILE A 254 -6.05 9.31 -0.04
CA ILE A 254 -7.39 9.85 0.24
C ILE A 254 -7.62 11.11 -0.61
N GLU A 255 -6.62 11.99 -0.70
CA GLU A 255 -6.68 13.18 -1.56
C GLU A 255 -6.61 12.84 -3.05
N GLY A 256 -5.86 11.80 -3.42
CA GLY A 256 -5.78 11.28 -4.78
C GLY A 256 -7.07 10.60 -5.25
N GLY A 257 -7.89 10.06 -4.34
CA GLY A 257 -9.11 9.30 -4.65
C GLY A 257 -10.27 10.13 -5.21
N LYS A 258 -10.34 11.43 -4.88
CA LYS A 258 -11.33 12.37 -5.45
C LYS A 258 -10.79 13.24 -6.59
N GLY A 259 -9.56 13.00 -7.06
CA GLY A 259 -8.87 13.84 -8.05
C GLY A 259 -8.02 13.10 -9.09
N SER A 260 -8.15 11.77 -9.21
CA SER A 260 -7.31 10.89 -10.04
C SER A 260 -7.57 10.98 -11.56
N SER A 261 -7.89 12.18 -12.06
CA SER A 261 -7.72 12.51 -13.48
C SER A 261 -7.00 13.86 -13.73
N LYS A 262 -6.82 14.72 -12.71
CA LYS A 262 -6.23 16.07 -12.89
C LYS A 262 -4.79 16.23 -12.37
N LYS A 263 -4.41 15.67 -11.22
CA LYS A 263 -3.16 16.08 -10.52
C LYS A 263 -1.82 15.62 -11.11
N LYS A 264 -1.79 14.73 -12.11
CA LYS A 264 -0.52 14.31 -12.75
C LYS A 264 -0.04 15.27 -13.86
N ASN A 265 -0.85 16.26 -14.25
CA ASN A 265 -0.57 17.10 -15.42
C ASN A 265 -0.06 18.52 -15.11
N ASP A 266 -0.12 18.99 -13.86
CA ASP A 266 0.08 20.41 -13.52
C ASP A 266 1.27 20.68 -12.59
N LYS A 267 2.25 19.75 -12.50
CA LYS A 267 3.46 19.94 -11.67
C LYS A 267 4.26 21.20 -12.04
N HIS A 268 4.22 21.61 -13.30
CA HIS A 268 4.84 22.84 -13.77
C HIS A 268 4.17 24.08 -13.15
N ILE A 269 2.86 24.05 -12.89
CA ILE A 269 2.14 25.15 -12.23
C ILE A 269 2.52 25.23 -10.74
N GLU A 270 2.71 24.08 -10.10
CA GLU A 270 3.17 24.00 -8.71
C GLU A 270 4.60 24.53 -8.56
N ILE A 271 5.52 24.20 -9.48
CA ILE A 271 6.89 24.75 -9.49
C ILE A 271 6.86 26.28 -9.69
N ALA A 272 5.98 26.80 -10.54
CA ALA A 272 5.85 28.24 -10.76
C ALA A 272 5.41 29.02 -9.50
N THR A 273 4.72 28.39 -8.55
CA THR A 273 4.36 29.04 -7.27
C THR A 273 5.53 29.19 -6.29
N TYR A 274 6.66 28.50 -6.54
CA TYR A 274 7.88 28.63 -5.75
C TYR A 274 8.92 29.56 -6.39
N MET A 275 8.59 30.21 -7.50
CA MET A 275 9.47 31.17 -8.18
C MET A 275 9.40 32.56 -7.55
N ASN A 276 10.45 33.36 -7.74
CA ASN A 276 10.37 34.80 -7.48
C ASN A 276 9.30 35.45 -8.36
N ALA A 277 8.69 36.55 -7.87
CA ALA A 277 7.56 37.20 -8.53
C ALA A 277 7.80 37.52 -10.02
N ILE A 278 9.03 37.91 -10.38
CA ILE A 278 9.44 38.23 -11.75
C ILE A 278 9.44 36.96 -12.64
N ASP A 279 10.03 35.87 -12.15
CA ASP A 279 10.11 34.60 -12.89
C ASP A 279 8.74 33.90 -12.96
N GLN A 280 7.91 34.06 -11.93
CA GLN A 280 6.53 33.59 -11.91
C GLN A 280 5.66 34.31 -12.96
N GLU A 281 5.80 35.63 -13.10
CA GLU A 281 5.09 36.41 -14.13
C GLU A 281 5.48 35.94 -15.53
N LYS A 282 6.78 35.75 -15.80
CA LYS A 282 7.29 35.23 -17.07
C LYS A 282 6.80 33.80 -17.36
N ALA A 283 6.82 32.91 -16.37
CA ALA A 283 6.34 31.55 -16.50
C ALA A 283 4.83 31.50 -16.79
N MET A 284 4.03 32.35 -16.14
CA MET A 284 2.59 32.46 -16.36
C MET A 284 2.26 33.08 -17.73
N ALA A 285 3.02 34.09 -18.18
CA ALA A 285 2.88 34.67 -19.51
C ALA A 285 3.16 33.62 -20.60
N PHE A 286 4.19 32.79 -20.42
CA PHE A 286 4.48 31.67 -21.31
C PHE A 286 3.35 30.65 -21.35
N LEU A 287 2.80 30.25 -20.20
CA LEU A 287 1.66 29.32 -20.16
C LEU A 287 0.41 29.90 -20.83
N ALA A 288 0.18 31.21 -20.72
CA ALA A 288 -0.89 31.90 -21.41
C ALA A 288 -0.69 31.90 -22.94
N GLU A 289 0.53 32.16 -23.41
CA GLU A 289 0.89 32.15 -24.85
C GLU A 289 0.73 30.74 -25.45
N VAL A 290 1.20 29.71 -24.74
CA VAL A 290 1.02 28.30 -25.12
C VAL A 290 -0.46 27.94 -25.18
N LYS A 291 -1.25 28.38 -24.19
CA LYS A 291 -2.69 28.10 -24.14
C LYS A 291 -3.42 28.75 -25.32
N LYS A 292 -3.10 30.01 -25.63
CA LYS A 292 -3.62 30.73 -26.81
C LYS A 292 -3.24 30.02 -28.11
N SER A 293 -2.01 29.52 -28.19
CA SER A 293 -1.49 28.83 -29.38
C SER A 293 -2.05 27.41 -29.57
N LEU A 294 -2.53 26.77 -28.51
CA LEU A 294 -3.29 25.53 -28.60
C LEU A 294 -4.67 25.74 -29.23
N GLU A 295 -5.24 26.94 -29.14
CA GLU A 295 -6.51 27.32 -29.76
C GLU A 295 -6.31 27.71 -31.23
N THR A 296 -5.24 28.42 -31.57
CA THR A 296 -4.99 28.89 -32.95
C THR A 296 -4.12 27.96 -33.80
N ARG A 297 -3.46 26.95 -33.20
CA ARG A 297 -2.54 25.97 -33.83
C ARG A 297 -1.29 26.56 -34.49
N ASP A 298 -0.88 27.76 -34.08
CA ASP A 298 0.22 28.49 -34.75
C ASP A 298 1.63 28.17 -34.22
N LEU A 299 1.76 27.57 -33.02
CA LEU A 299 3.07 27.20 -32.46
C LEU A 299 3.37 25.70 -32.53
N GLY A 300 4.58 25.35 -32.95
CA GLY A 300 5.10 23.99 -32.91
C GLY A 300 5.82 23.64 -31.61
N GLN A 301 6.05 22.35 -31.37
CA GLN A 301 6.83 21.87 -30.22
C GLN A 301 8.26 22.42 -30.17
N ASP A 302 8.86 22.71 -31.33
CA ASP A 302 10.23 23.25 -31.41
C ASP A 302 10.26 24.75 -31.06
N ASP A 303 9.19 25.49 -31.36
CA ASP A 303 9.08 26.91 -30.98
C ASP A 303 8.90 27.06 -29.46
N ALA A 304 8.07 26.19 -28.86
CA ALA A 304 7.90 26.16 -27.40
C ALA A 304 9.21 25.84 -26.65
N LYS A 305 10.08 24.99 -27.23
CA LYS A 305 11.42 24.72 -26.66
C LYS A 305 12.35 25.93 -26.74
N ASN A 306 12.31 26.68 -27.83
CA ASN A 306 13.13 27.87 -28.00
C ASN A 306 12.71 28.96 -26.99
N MET A 307 11.41 29.18 -26.83
CA MET A 307 10.87 30.12 -25.83
C MET A 307 11.22 29.71 -24.40
N LEU A 308 11.16 28.41 -24.06
CA LEU A 308 11.64 27.92 -22.76
C LEU A 308 13.15 28.11 -22.59
N GLY A 309 13.94 27.99 -23.65
CA GLY A 309 15.38 28.26 -23.63
C GLY A 309 15.69 29.72 -23.35
N GLU A 310 14.95 30.65 -23.95
CA GLU A 310 15.05 32.09 -23.67
C GLU A 310 14.66 32.39 -22.22
N LEU A 311 13.54 31.83 -21.74
CA LEU A 311 13.10 31.99 -20.35
C LEU A 311 14.12 31.48 -19.33
N ILE A 312 14.78 30.35 -19.59
CA ILE A 312 15.84 29.83 -18.71
C ILE A 312 17.06 30.77 -18.70
N ASN A 313 17.37 31.41 -19.82
CA ASN A 313 18.52 32.31 -19.92
C ASN A 313 18.26 33.65 -19.21
N GLU A 314 17.01 34.13 -19.22
CA GLU A 314 16.57 35.38 -18.60
C GLU A 314 16.09 35.26 -17.16
N ALA A 315 15.97 34.04 -16.63
CA ALA A 315 15.54 33.80 -15.26
C ALA A 315 16.64 34.12 -14.23
N GLU A 316 16.22 34.67 -13.09
CA GLU A 316 17.12 34.86 -11.94
C GLU A 316 17.47 33.51 -11.32
N ASP A 317 16.47 32.64 -11.12
CA ASP A 317 16.68 31.26 -10.67
C ASP A 317 16.63 30.27 -11.85
N LYS A 318 17.82 30.01 -12.42
CA LYS A 318 18.00 29.08 -13.53
C LYS A 318 17.69 27.62 -13.15
N VAL A 319 17.76 27.25 -11.87
CA VAL A 319 17.52 25.87 -11.42
C VAL A 319 16.02 25.60 -11.41
N ILE A 320 15.26 26.47 -10.75
CA ILE A 320 13.80 26.34 -10.65
C ILE A 320 13.15 26.50 -12.03
N MET A 321 13.66 27.44 -12.87
CA MET A 321 13.11 27.64 -14.21
C MET A 321 13.40 26.48 -15.17
N LYS A 322 14.54 25.79 -15.00
CA LYS A 322 14.87 24.58 -15.76
C LYS A 322 13.99 23.40 -15.36
N ASP A 323 13.67 23.26 -14.07
CA ASP A 323 12.76 22.23 -13.58
C ASP A 323 11.32 22.47 -14.06
N PHE A 324 10.88 23.73 -14.07
CA PHE A 324 9.63 24.14 -14.69
C PHE A 324 9.56 23.75 -16.17
N ALA A 325 10.59 24.10 -16.95
CA ALA A 325 10.64 23.79 -18.38
C ALA A 325 10.61 22.27 -18.65
N ASN A 326 11.35 21.49 -17.85
CA ASN A 326 11.39 20.04 -17.95
C ASN A 326 10.04 19.39 -17.66
N GLU A 327 9.33 19.84 -16.62
CA GLU A 327 8.00 19.33 -16.29
C GLU A 327 6.92 19.83 -17.27
N PHE A 328 7.04 21.06 -17.77
CA PHE A 328 6.15 21.57 -18.81
C PHE A 328 6.28 20.75 -20.11
N MET A 329 7.51 20.40 -20.53
CA MET A 329 7.72 19.59 -21.73
C MET A 329 7.12 18.18 -21.63
N LYS A 330 6.98 17.64 -20.42
CA LYS A 330 6.31 16.36 -20.15
C LYS A 330 4.78 16.47 -20.10
N SER A 331 4.24 17.69 -19.98
CA SER A 331 2.81 17.96 -19.83
C SER A 331 1.98 17.62 -21.08
N LYS A 332 0.66 17.45 -20.89
CA LYS A 332 -0.28 17.25 -22.01
C LYS A 332 -0.37 18.46 -22.94
N ALA A 333 -0.11 19.67 -22.45
CA ALA A 333 -0.13 20.89 -23.25
C ALA A 333 0.97 20.87 -24.31
N SER A 334 2.20 20.53 -23.91
CA SER A 334 3.34 20.32 -24.82
C SER A 334 3.05 19.24 -25.86
N LYS A 335 2.47 18.10 -25.45
CA LYS A 335 2.16 16.97 -26.36
C LYS A 335 1.07 17.26 -27.39
N LYS A 336 0.22 18.27 -27.17
CA LYS A 336 -0.84 18.68 -28.09
C LYS A 336 -0.37 19.67 -29.16
N LEU A 337 0.81 20.28 -28.99
CA LEU A 337 1.40 21.14 -30.01
C LEU A 337 1.84 20.31 -31.23
N PRO A 338 1.65 20.80 -32.46
CA PRO A 338 2.11 20.11 -33.67
C PRO A 338 3.63 19.88 -33.65
N LYS A 339 4.07 18.67 -34.01
CA LYS A 339 5.48 18.36 -34.28
C LYS A 339 5.85 19.07 -35.59
N GLY A 340 6.80 20.00 -35.53
CA GLY A 340 7.03 21.00 -36.58
C GLY A 340 7.06 20.42 -38.00
N LEU A 341 6.29 21.04 -38.91
CA LEU A 341 6.61 21.02 -40.33
C LEU A 341 7.95 21.73 -40.49
N LYS A 342 8.95 21.06 -41.06
CA LYS A 342 10.18 21.70 -41.54
C LYS A 342 9.79 22.94 -42.35
N ARG A 343 10.16 24.13 -41.86
CA ARG A 343 10.20 25.36 -42.67
C ARG A 343 10.93 25.03 -43.98
N LYS A 344 10.19 24.86 -45.08
CA LYS A 344 10.77 24.82 -46.43
C LYS A 344 11.52 26.13 -46.61
N SER A 345 12.84 26.01 -46.65
CA SER A 345 13.80 27.07 -46.87
C SER A 345 13.30 28.13 -47.84
N ALA A 346 13.33 29.39 -47.40
CA ALA A 346 13.54 30.54 -48.26
C ALA A 346 14.91 30.42 -48.92
N LYS A 347 15.01 29.52 -49.92
CA LYS A 347 16.15 29.36 -50.82
C LYS A 347 15.68 29.71 -52.23
N LYS A 348 15.05 30.87 -52.36
CA LYS A 348 14.67 31.53 -53.62
C LYS A 348 14.94 33.04 -53.54
N SER A 349 16.13 33.46 -53.10
CA SER A 349 16.66 34.81 -53.43
C SER A 349 18.19 34.94 -53.46
N LYS A 350 18.96 33.83 -53.43
CA LYS A 350 20.43 33.86 -53.60
C LYS A 350 20.99 32.99 -54.74
N LYS A 351 20.13 32.41 -55.59
CA LYS A 351 20.55 31.69 -56.82
C LYS A 351 20.38 32.50 -58.11
N SER A 352 19.99 33.78 -58.01
CA SER A 352 19.91 34.73 -59.14
C SER A 352 20.94 35.89 -59.05
N LYS A 353 21.82 35.90 -58.04
CA LYS A 353 22.91 36.89 -57.90
C LYS A 353 24.31 36.28 -57.85
N ARG A 354 24.45 35.01 -58.28
CA ARG A 354 25.75 34.31 -58.41
C ARG A 354 25.95 33.66 -59.78
N LYS A 355 25.15 34.05 -60.77
CA LYS A 355 25.29 33.69 -62.19
C LYS A 355 25.49 34.91 -63.11
N ALA A 356 25.85 36.06 -62.53
CA ALA A 356 26.14 37.31 -63.26
C ALA A 356 27.44 37.98 -62.75
N ALA A 357 28.40 37.19 -62.25
CA ALA A 357 29.69 37.69 -61.78
C ALA A 357 30.80 36.63 -61.88
N VAL A 358 30.74 35.80 -62.93
CA VAL A 358 31.83 34.92 -63.43
C VAL A 358 31.60 34.75 -64.94
N ALA A 359 31.71 35.86 -65.66
CA ALA A 359 31.81 35.95 -67.12
C ALA A 359 32.19 37.42 -67.43
N ASP A 360 33.38 37.79 -66.97
CA ASP A 360 34.24 38.89 -67.43
C ASP A 360 35.55 38.68 -66.67
N ASP A 361 36.68 38.81 -67.36
CA ASP A 361 38.05 38.39 -67.02
C ASP A 361 38.40 36.91 -67.35
N ASP A 362 38.51 36.60 -68.65
CA ASP A 362 39.79 36.21 -69.28
C ASP A 362 39.56 35.84 -70.77
N GLU A 363 40.20 36.63 -71.65
CA GLU A 363 40.31 36.60 -73.14
C GLU A 363 39.08 36.92 -74.03
#